data_AF-A0A9D8J2X7-F1
#
_entry.id   AF-A0A9D8J2X7-F1
#
_cell.length_a   1.000
_cell.length_b   1.000
_cell.length_c   1.000
_cell.angle_alpha   90.00
_cell.angle_beta   90.00
_cell.angle_gamma   90.00
#
_symmetry.space_group_name_H-M   'P 1'
#
loop_
_entity.id
_entity.type
_entity.pdbx_description
1 polymer ?
#
loop_
_entity_poly.entity_id
_entity_poly.type
_entity_poly.pdbx_seq_one_letter_code
_entity_poly.pdbx_strand_id
1 'polypeptide(L)' 'MDFDRAIERIGTSSTKWNKYRGQDVLPMWIADMDFASPPAVLAALCRRLDHGVLGYTD' A
#
# COMPACT_ATOMS: atom_id res chain seq x y z
N MET A 1 11.21 -5.89 9.95
CA MET A 1 10.56 -4.82 9.15
C MET A 1 11.32 -3.55 9.44
N ASP A 2 11.58 -2.74 8.44
CA ASP A 2 12.24 -1.44 8.60
C ASP A 2 11.15 -0.37 8.51
N PHE A 3 10.93 0.37 9.60
CA PHE A 3 9.92 1.43 9.70
C PHE A 3 10.51 2.82 9.43
N ASP A 4 11.84 2.96 9.36
CA ASP A 4 12.50 4.22 9.05
C ASP A 4 12.63 4.43 7.53
N ARG A 5 12.41 3.35 6.76
CA ARG A 5 12.33 3.42 5.30
C ARG A 5 11.12 4.23 4.84
N ALA A 6 11.41 5.40 4.28
CA ALA A 6 10.42 6.20 3.55
C ALA A 6 9.97 5.49 2.26
N ILE A 7 8.66 5.49 2.00
CA ILE A 7 8.03 4.92 0.81
C ILE A 7 7.23 6.03 0.11
N GLU A 8 7.48 6.22 -1.18
CA GLU A 8 6.69 7.16 -2.00
C GLU A 8 5.26 6.63 -2.20
N ARG A 9 4.26 7.45 -1.85
CA ARG A 9 2.84 7.10 -1.92
C ARG A 9 2.03 8.03 -2.82
N ILE A 10 2.65 9.07 -3.38
CA ILE A 10 2.02 9.94 -4.38
C ILE A 10 1.86 9.15 -5.69
N GLY A 11 0.65 9.19 -6.26
CA GLY A 11 0.35 8.47 -7.50
C GLY A 11 0.08 6.98 -7.34
N THR A 12 0.02 6.45 -6.11
CA THR A 12 -0.25 5.03 -5.84
C THR A 12 -1.73 4.74 -5.53
N SER A 13 -2.65 5.59 -5.99
CA SER A 13 -4.09 5.55 -5.63
C SER A 13 -4.37 5.67 -4.12
N SER A 14 -3.48 6.28 -3.34
CA SER A 14 -3.65 6.48 -1.89
C SER A 14 -4.65 7.59 -1.57
N THR A 15 -5.74 7.27 -0.85
CA THR A 15 -6.68 8.29 -0.34
C THR A 15 -6.00 9.28 0.61
N LYS A 16 -5.10 8.80 1.48
CA LYS A 16 -4.35 9.64 2.44
C LYS A 16 -3.57 10.74 1.73
N TRP A 17 -2.77 10.36 0.74
CA TRP A 17 -1.85 11.26 0.03
C TRP A 17 -2.52 12.04 -1.11
N ASN A 18 -3.59 11.53 -1.72
CA ASN A 18 -4.29 12.23 -2.80
C ASN A 18 -5.11 13.43 -2.30
N LYS A 19 -5.58 13.44 -1.05
CA LYS A 19 -6.46 14.50 -0.52
C LYS A 19 -5.87 15.91 -0.64
N TYR A 20 -4.56 16.04 -0.43
CA TYR A 20 -3.85 17.32 -0.44
C TYR A 20 -2.85 17.44 -1.59
N ARG A 21 -3.05 16.69 -2.68
CA ARG A 21 -2.13 16.70 -3.82
C ARG A 21 -1.97 18.12 -4.38
N GLY A 22 -0.71 18.55 -4.54
CA GLY A 22 -0.37 19.88 -5.05
C GLY A 22 -0.47 21.01 -4.01
N GLN A 23 -0.66 20.68 -2.72
CA GLN A 23 -0.68 21.61 -1.61
C GLN A 23 0.48 21.31 -0.66
N ASP A 24 0.97 22.32 0.06
CA ASP A 24 2.00 22.16 1.09
C ASP A 24 1.39 21.69 2.42
N VAL A 25 0.88 20.46 2.41
CA VAL A 25 0.22 19.84 3.57
C VAL A 25 0.71 18.41 3.73
N LEU A 26 1.26 18.10 4.92
CA LEU A 26 1.64 16.74 5.28
C LEU A 26 0.40 15.92 5.71
N PRO A 27 0.03 14.84 4.99
CA PRO A 27 -1.20 14.10 5.30
C PRO A 27 -1.05 13.20 6.54
N MET A 28 -1.68 13.57 7.65
CA MET A 28 -1.68 12.80 8.91
C MET A 28 -3.09 12.52 9.46
N TRP A 29 -4.09 12.41 8.56
CA TRP A 29 -5.51 12.56 8.93
C TRP A 29 -6.34 11.27 8.93
N ILE A 30 -5.97 10.26 8.13
CA ILE A 30 -6.73 8.99 8.02
C ILE A 30 -5.91 7.86 8.62
N ALA A 31 -6.60 6.84 9.15
CA ALA A 31 -6.00 5.70 9.82
C ALA A 31 -5.48 4.62 8.83
N ASP A 32 -4.53 5.00 7.98
CA ASP A 32 -3.67 4.07 7.25
C ASP A 32 -2.18 4.46 7.40
N MET A 33 -1.30 3.47 7.39
CA MET A 33 0.14 3.65 7.64
C MET A 33 0.90 3.90 6.34
N ASP A 34 2.10 4.50 6.44
CA ASP A 34 3.01 4.71 5.31
C ASP A 34 4.07 3.59 5.17
N PHE A 35 3.82 2.44 5.81
CA PHE A 35 4.70 1.28 5.76
C PHE A 35 4.24 0.27 4.70
N ALA A 36 5.19 -0.51 4.18
CA ALA A 36 4.87 -1.66 3.34
C ALA A 36 4.03 -2.69 4.11
N SER A 37 3.29 -3.55 3.43
CA SER A 37 2.67 -4.70 4.10
C SER A 37 3.74 -5.69 4.60
N PRO A 38 3.48 -6.47 5.67
CA PRO A 38 4.43 -7.46 6.16
C PRO A 38 4.83 -8.49 5.07
N PRO A 39 6.07 -9.01 5.09
CA PRO A 39 6.53 -9.98 4.09
C PRO A 39 5.64 -11.21 3.93
N ALA A 40 5.04 -11.68 5.04
CA ALA A 40 4.11 -12.82 5.02
C ALA A 40 2.86 -12.57 4.15
N VAL A 41 2.31 -11.34 4.19
CA VAL A 41 1.15 -10.95 3.39
C VAL A 41 1.53 -10.85 1.92
N LEU A 42 2.65 -10.16 1.62
CA LEU A 42 3.14 -10.02 0.25
C LEU A 42 3.44 -11.39 -0.39
N ALA A 43 4.08 -12.29 0.34
CA ALA A 43 4.39 -13.63 -0.15
C ALA A 43 3.13 -14.46 -0.43
N ALA A 44 2.09 -14.34 0.39
CA ALA A 44 0.81 -15.01 0.15
C ALA A 44 0.13 -14.50 -1.13
N LEU A 45 0.13 -13.17 -1.33
CA LEU A 45 -0.42 -12.54 -2.54
C LEU A 45 0.37 -12.96 -3.79
N CYS A 46 1.70 -12.92 -3.76
CA CYS A 46 2.54 -13.37 -4.87
C CYS A 46 2.27 -14.84 -5.23
N ARG A 47 2.25 -15.76 -4.25
CA ARG A 47 1.91 -17.18 -4.50
C ARG A 47 0.53 -17.34 -5.15
N ARG A 48 -0.45 -16.53 -4.75
CA ARG A 48 -1.80 -16.56 -5.35
C ARG A 48 -1.78 -16.08 -6.80
N LEU A 49 -0.96 -15.08 -7.12
CA LEU A 49 -0.77 -14.57 -8.47
C LEU A 49 -0.04 -15.57 -9.37
N ASP A 50 0.95 -16.28 -8.85
CA ASP A 50 1.72 -17.30 -9.58
C ASP A 50 0.84 -18.44 -10.14
N HIS A 51 -0.30 -18.73 -9.50
CA HIS A 51 -1.28 -19.70 -9.99
C HIS A 51 -1.89 -19.31 -11.37
N GLY A 52 -1.92 -18.02 -11.72
CA GLY A 52 -2.40 -17.52 -13.01
C GLY A 52 -3.93 -17.51 -13.20
N VAL A 53 -4.69 -18.38 -12.53
CA VAL A 53 -6.17 -18.38 -12.60
C VAL A 53 -6.77 -17.59 -11.43
N LEU A 54 -7.45 -16.48 -11.73
CA LEU A 54 -8.08 -15.55 -10.76
C LEU A 54 -9.62 -15.59 -10.80
N GLY A 55 -10.20 -16.76 -11.09
CA GLY A 55 -11.65 -16.97 -11.11
C GLY A 55 -12.30 -17.02 -9.72
N TYR A 56 -13.59 -17.38 -9.69
CA TYR A 56 -14.36 -17.53 -8.45
C TYR A 56 -13.63 -18.40 -7.41
N THR A 57 -13.58 -17.90 -6.17
CA THR A 57 -12.87 -18.50 -5.03
C THR A 57 -13.82 -18.50 -3.83
N ASP A 58 -13.89 -19.62 -3.09
CA ASP A 58 -14.65 -19.77 -1.83
C ASP A 58 -13.78 -19.47 -0.60
#